data_AF-F0IXJ2-F1
#
_entry.id   AF-F0IXJ2-F1
#
_cell.length_a   1.000
_cell.length_b   1.000
_cell.length_c   1.000
_cell.angle_alpha   90.00
_cell.angle_beta   90.00
_cell.angle_gamma   90.00
#
_symmetry.space_group_name_H-M   'P 1'
#
loop_
_entity.id
_entity.type
_entity.pdbx_description
1 polymer ?
#
loop_
_entity_poly.entity_id
_entity_poly.type
_entity_poly.pdbx_seq_one_letter_code
_entity_poly.pdbx_strand_id
1 'polypeptide(L)'
;MQRHARKAEKSLPKPPDEAALRETALAHLARFAATEAGLARVLSRRIDRWARVAGEAGLAPEIIDSALRAAREAVPRVVAAMRGAGAVDDAAFAESRARRLIRQGKSRRATLAHLAGKGVDAALAARLLPADPASDLAAACAYLRRRRLPPFGPGGRDRALASLARGGFSRDVAERALDLEQAHAEALVEALRRG
;
A
#
# COMPACT_ATOMS: atom_id res chain seq x y z
N MET A 1 -53.25 12.09 -9.30
CA MET A 1 -52.72 10.72 -9.11
C MET A 1 -51.88 10.29 -10.32
N GLN A 2 -50.69 10.87 -10.53
CA GLN A 2 -49.77 10.38 -11.58
C GLN A 2 -48.32 10.51 -11.10
N ARG A 3 -47.90 9.57 -10.25
CA ARG A 3 -46.51 9.18 -10.05
C ARG A 3 -46.47 7.69 -10.38
N HIS A 4 -45.33 7.18 -10.84
CA HIS A 4 -45.09 5.78 -11.21
C HIS A 4 -45.28 5.40 -12.70
N ALA A 5 -44.56 6.07 -13.60
CA ALA A 5 -44.26 5.51 -14.93
C ALA A 5 -42.90 5.99 -15.45
N ARG A 6 -41.83 5.83 -14.65
CA ARG A 6 -40.43 5.92 -15.10
C ARG A 6 -39.55 4.98 -14.28
N LYS A 7 -39.88 3.69 -14.28
CA LYS A 7 -38.88 2.67 -13.94
C LYS A 7 -38.13 2.43 -15.24
N ALA A 8 -37.03 3.17 -15.44
CA ALA A 8 -36.16 2.99 -16.60
C ALA A 8 -35.91 1.49 -16.80
N GLU A 9 -36.19 0.99 -17.99
CA GLU A 9 -35.71 -0.32 -18.44
C GLU A 9 -34.22 -0.35 -18.16
N LYS A 10 -33.85 -1.08 -17.10
CA LYS A 10 -32.50 -1.07 -16.58
C LYS A 10 -31.69 -1.94 -17.52
N SER A 11 -31.05 -1.32 -18.51
CA SER A 11 -30.19 -2.00 -19.48
C SER A 11 -29.27 -2.97 -18.75
N LEU A 12 -29.21 -4.22 -19.22
CA LEU A 12 -28.37 -5.25 -18.61
C LEU A 12 -26.91 -4.76 -18.50
N PRO A 13 -26.22 -5.02 -17.38
CA PRO A 13 -24.86 -4.55 -17.18
C PRO A 13 -23.90 -5.24 -18.15
N LYS A 14 -23.20 -4.47 -18.98
CA LYS A 14 -22.20 -4.99 -19.93
C LYS A 14 -21.02 -5.65 -19.20
N PRO A 15 -20.55 -6.83 -19.63
CA PRO A 15 -19.39 -7.48 -19.03
C PRO A 15 -18.13 -6.64 -19.18
N PRO A 16 -17.23 -6.62 -18.18
CA PRO A 16 -15.96 -5.93 -18.28
C PRO A 16 -15.00 -6.72 -19.19
N ASP A 17 -14.92 -6.31 -20.45
CA ASP A 17 -13.91 -6.81 -21.39
C ASP A 17 -12.52 -6.20 -21.11
N GLU A 18 -11.51 -6.61 -21.88
CA GLU A 18 -10.13 -6.15 -21.70
C GLU A 18 -10.00 -4.62 -21.87
N ALA A 19 -10.76 -4.02 -22.80
CA ALA A 19 -10.76 -2.58 -23.03
C ALA A 19 -11.33 -1.82 -21.82
N ALA A 20 -12.47 -2.25 -21.30
CA ALA A 20 -13.08 -1.67 -20.10
C ALA A 20 -12.19 -1.82 -18.85
N LEU A 21 -11.45 -2.93 -18.74
CA LEU A 21 -10.47 -3.13 -17.67
C LEU A 21 -9.26 -2.20 -17.83
N ARG A 22 -8.78 -1.98 -19.06
CA ARG A 22 -7.71 -1.03 -19.36
C ARG A 22 -8.11 0.41 -19.03
N GLU A 23 -9.31 0.83 -19.40
CA GLU A 23 -9.85 2.15 -19.03
C GLU A 23 -9.94 2.31 -17.51
N THR A 24 -10.43 1.27 -16.81
CA THR A 24 -10.47 1.26 -15.35
C THR A 24 -9.08 1.39 -14.74
N ALA A 25 -8.08 0.70 -15.31
CA ALA A 25 -6.69 0.79 -14.88
C ALA A 25 -6.13 2.21 -15.05
N LEU A 26 -6.29 2.80 -16.23
CA LEU A 26 -5.84 4.17 -16.51
C LEU A 26 -6.50 5.19 -15.57
N ALA A 27 -7.81 5.08 -15.36
CA ALA A 27 -8.54 5.96 -14.44
C ALA A 27 -8.05 5.81 -12.99
N HIS A 28 -7.66 4.60 -12.57
CA HIS A 28 -7.07 4.37 -11.25
C HIS A 28 -5.68 5.00 -11.14
N LEU A 29 -4.80 4.73 -12.11
CA LEU A 29 -3.41 5.17 -12.11
C LEU A 29 -3.27 6.68 -12.29
N ALA A 30 -4.23 7.34 -12.95
CA ALA A 30 -4.30 8.80 -13.04
C ALA A 30 -4.46 9.48 -11.66
N ARG A 31 -4.90 8.75 -10.63
CA ARG A 31 -5.20 9.30 -9.31
C ARG A 31 -4.33 8.72 -8.21
N PHE A 32 -3.85 7.49 -8.38
CA PHE A 32 -3.20 6.72 -7.33
C PHE A 32 -1.96 6.01 -7.84
N ALA A 33 -0.85 6.18 -7.14
CA ALA A 33 0.29 5.27 -7.28
C ALA A 33 -0.12 3.88 -6.79
N ALA A 34 0.14 2.85 -7.60
CA ALA A 34 -0.21 1.47 -7.33
C ALA A 34 0.94 0.53 -7.69
N THR A 35 0.91 -0.66 -7.09
CA THR A 35 1.73 -1.80 -7.50
C THR A 35 0.97 -2.65 -8.52
N GLU A 36 1.67 -3.55 -9.20
CA GLU A 36 1.07 -4.54 -10.10
C GLU A 36 -0.01 -5.37 -9.38
N ALA A 37 0.33 -5.91 -8.20
CA ALA A 37 -0.61 -6.64 -7.35
C ALA A 37 -1.76 -5.76 -6.82
N GLY A 38 -1.51 -4.47 -6.62
CA GLY A 38 -2.52 -3.48 -6.24
C GLY A 38 -3.53 -3.24 -7.35
N LEU A 39 -3.04 -3.04 -8.57
CA LEU A 39 -3.85 -2.85 -9.76
C LEU A 39 -4.67 -4.09 -10.08
N ALA A 40 -4.07 -5.28 -10.03
CA ALA A 40 -4.78 -6.55 -10.19
C ALA A 40 -5.97 -6.66 -9.22
N ARG A 41 -5.78 -6.31 -7.94
CA ARG A 41 -6.87 -6.29 -6.94
C ARG A 41 -7.96 -5.28 -7.26
N VAL A 42 -7.63 -4.14 -7.84
CA VAL A 42 -8.64 -3.13 -8.28
C VAL A 42 -9.49 -3.70 -9.41
N LEU A 43 -8.86 -4.32 -10.40
CA LEU A 43 -9.55 -4.93 -11.54
C LEU A 43 -10.41 -6.12 -11.09
N SER A 44 -9.90 -7.02 -10.24
CA SER A 44 -10.69 -8.14 -9.71
C SER A 44 -11.93 -7.65 -8.94
N ARG A 45 -11.81 -6.61 -8.10
CA ARG A 45 -12.97 -6.04 -7.40
C ARG A 45 -13.99 -5.42 -8.34
N ARG A 46 -13.55 -4.87 -9.48
CA ARG A 46 -14.45 -4.36 -10.52
C ARG A 46 -15.22 -5.49 -11.17
N ILE A 47 -14.53 -6.59 -11.50
CA ILE A 47 -15.10 -7.82 -12.07
C ILE A 47 -16.14 -8.43 -11.11
N ASP A 48 -15.78 -8.65 -9.85
CA ASP A 48 -16.67 -9.24 -8.85
C ASP A 48 -17.91 -8.35 -8.60
N ARG A 49 -17.71 -7.02 -8.59
CA ARG A 49 -18.84 -6.07 -8.48
C ARG A 49 -19.78 -6.16 -9.67
N TRP A 50 -19.25 -6.28 -10.88
CA TRP A 50 -20.07 -6.46 -12.08
C TRP A 50 -20.88 -7.76 -11.98
N ALA A 51 -20.25 -8.88 -11.62
CA ALA A 51 -20.92 -10.18 -11.53
C ALA A 51 -22.09 -10.16 -10.53
N ARG A 52 -21.91 -9.53 -9.37
CA ARG A 52 -23.00 -9.34 -8.40
C ARG A 52 -24.16 -8.55 -9.00
N VAL A 53 -23.88 -7.41 -9.66
CA VAL A 53 -24.91 -6.57 -10.28
C VAL A 53 -25.60 -7.30 -11.44
N ALA A 54 -24.87 -8.12 -12.21
CA ALA A 54 -25.41 -8.93 -13.29
C ALA A 54 -26.37 -10.02 -12.77
N GLY A 55 -26.01 -10.69 -11.68
CA GLY A 55 -26.90 -11.65 -11.00
C GLY A 55 -28.17 -10.98 -10.46
N GLU A 56 -28.04 -9.82 -9.81
CA GLU A 56 -29.18 -9.01 -9.35
C GLU A 56 -30.08 -8.53 -10.50
N ALA A 57 -29.52 -8.37 -11.70
CA ALA A 57 -30.25 -7.98 -12.92
C ALA A 57 -30.87 -9.18 -13.67
N GLY A 58 -30.71 -10.41 -13.16
CA GLY A 58 -31.29 -11.62 -13.76
C GLY A 58 -30.51 -12.17 -14.95
N LEU A 59 -29.22 -11.83 -15.10
CA LEU A 59 -28.39 -12.42 -16.15
C LEU A 59 -28.13 -13.90 -15.82
N ALA A 60 -28.18 -14.76 -16.84
CA ALA A 60 -28.01 -16.20 -16.66
C ALA A 60 -26.63 -16.54 -16.05
N PRO A 61 -26.55 -17.46 -15.07
CA PRO A 61 -25.30 -17.82 -14.40
C PRO A 61 -24.18 -18.22 -15.36
N GLU A 62 -24.50 -18.92 -16.45
CA GLU A 62 -23.54 -19.41 -17.44
C GLU A 62 -22.88 -18.25 -18.20
N ILE A 63 -23.64 -17.18 -18.46
CA ILE A 63 -23.14 -15.95 -19.09
C ILE A 63 -22.20 -15.21 -18.12
N ILE A 64 -22.59 -15.13 -16.83
CA ILE A 64 -21.77 -14.50 -15.80
C ILE A 64 -20.45 -15.26 -15.65
N ASP A 65 -20.49 -16.58 -15.55
CA ASP A 65 -19.32 -17.43 -15.39
C ASP A 65 -18.36 -17.36 -16.58
N SER A 66 -18.90 -17.34 -17.80
CA SER A 66 -18.11 -17.15 -19.03
C SER A 66 -17.38 -15.81 -19.03
N ALA A 67 -18.10 -14.72 -18.73
CA ALA A 67 -17.53 -13.38 -18.64
C ALA A 67 -16.50 -13.24 -17.50
N LEU A 68 -16.75 -13.86 -16.34
CA LEU A 68 -15.81 -13.89 -15.22
C LEU A 68 -14.48 -14.53 -15.62
N ARG A 69 -14.53 -15.68 -16.31
CA ARG A 69 -13.32 -16.36 -16.81
C ARG A 69 -12.54 -15.46 -17.77
N ALA A 70 -13.19 -14.96 -18.82
CA ALA A 70 -12.55 -14.09 -19.80
C ALA A 70 -11.95 -12.82 -19.18
N ALA A 71 -12.68 -12.15 -18.28
CA ALA A 71 -12.20 -10.94 -17.61
C ALA A 71 -11.01 -11.21 -16.69
N ARG A 72 -11.04 -12.31 -15.93
CA ARG A 72 -9.93 -12.70 -15.03
C ARG A 72 -8.68 -13.07 -15.81
N GLU A 73 -8.84 -13.75 -16.94
CA GLU A 73 -7.73 -14.04 -17.86
C GLU A 73 -7.14 -12.77 -18.47
N ALA A 74 -7.91 -11.70 -18.65
CA ALA A 74 -7.44 -10.41 -19.16
C ALA A 74 -6.64 -9.58 -18.14
N VAL A 75 -6.85 -9.76 -16.84
CA VAL A 75 -6.18 -8.95 -15.79
C VAL A 75 -4.66 -8.96 -15.92
N PRO A 76 -3.96 -10.12 -16.05
CA PRO A 76 -2.50 -10.13 -16.19
C PRO A 76 -2.00 -9.38 -17.43
N ARG A 77 -2.72 -9.45 -18.57
CA ARG A 77 -2.36 -8.71 -19.79
C ARG A 77 -2.49 -7.21 -19.59
N VAL A 78 -3.57 -6.75 -18.97
CA VAL A 78 -3.77 -5.33 -18.68
C VAL A 78 -2.69 -4.82 -17.73
N VAL A 79 -2.38 -5.56 -16.65
CA VAL A 79 -1.31 -5.18 -15.71
C VAL A 79 0.05 -5.14 -16.40
N ALA A 80 0.39 -6.15 -17.21
CA ALA A 80 1.63 -6.18 -17.98
C ALA A 80 1.73 -5.03 -18.97
N ALA A 81 0.63 -4.64 -19.63
CA ALA A 81 0.58 -3.49 -20.51
C ALA A 81 0.80 -2.17 -19.76
N MET A 82 0.21 -2.01 -18.56
CA MET A 82 0.41 -0.81 -17.74
C MET A 82 1.86 -0.71 -17.23
N ARG A 83 2.47 -1.85 -16.85
CA ARG A 83 3.89 -1.93 -16.50
C ARG A 83 4.79 -1.60 -17.70
N GLY A 84 4.53 -2.20 -18.85
CA GLY A 84 5.30 -1.96 -20.09
C GLY A 84 5.23 -0.52 -20.58
N ALA A 85 4.11 0.17 -20.30
CA ALA A 85 3.96 1.60 -20.57
C ALA A 85 4.56 2.50 -19.48
N GLY A 86 5.14 1.95 -18.42
CA GLY A 86 5.68 2.71 -17.28
C GLY A 86 4.62 3.34 -16.36
N ALA A 87 3.34 3.00 -16.54
CA ALA A 87 2.25 3.50 -15.71
C ALA A 87 2.19 2.80 -14.33
N VAL A 88 2.82 1.62 -14.21
CA VAL A 88 3.04 0.91 -12.94
C VAL A 88 4.51 0.55 -12.84
N ASP A 89 5.11 0.87 -11.69
CA ASP A 89 6.48 0.53 -11.35
C ASP A 89 6.55 0.18 -9.86
N ASP A 90 6.68 -1.12 -9.57
CA ASP A 90 6.76 -1.61 -8.20
C ASP A 90 8.03 -1.15 -7.47
N ALA A 91 9.14 -0.93 -8.18
CA ALA A 91 10.38 -0.44 -7.58
C ALA A 91 10.24 1.03 -7.18
N ALA A 92 9.77 1.89 -8.10
CA ALA A 92 9.52 3.30 -7.81
C ALA A 92 8.45 3.48 -6.71
N PHE A 93 7.41 2.65 -6.73
CA PHE A 93 6.42 2.61 -5.65
C PHE A 93 7.07 2.24 -4.32
N ALA A 94 7.86 1.16 -4.29
CA ALA A 94 8.50 0.67 -3.06
C ALA A 94 9.46 1.69 -2.47
N GLU A 95 10.31 2.31 -3.28
CA GLU A 95 11.26 3.33 -2.83
C GLU A 95 10.55 4.55 -2.23
N SER A 96 9.61 5.14 -2.97
CA SER A 96 8.90 6.34 -2.53
C SER A 96 8.09 6.06 -1.27
N ARG A 97 7.46 4.89 -1.19
CA ARG A 97 6.68 4.47 -0.04
C ARG A 97 7.56 4.19 1.17
N ALA A 98 8.71 3.55 0.97
CA ALA A 98 9.70 3.28 2.00
C ALA A 98 10.23 4.55 2.62
N ARG A 99 10.75 5.48 1.79
CA ARG A 99 11.25 6.79 2.26
C ARG A 99 10.21 7.50 3.13
N ARG A 100 8.95 7.53 2.68
CA ARG A 100 7.85 8.12 3.46
C ARG A 100 7.60 7.41 4.80
N LEU A 101 7.65 6.08 4.84
CA LEU A 101 7.40 5.32 6.07
C LEU A 101 8.54 5.48 7.09
N ILE A 102 9.79 5.44 6.62
CA ILE A 102 10.97 5.66 7.47
C ILE A 102 10.91 7.05 8.09
N ARG A 103 10.62 8.10 7.31
CA ARG A 103 10.39 9.47 7.84
C ARG A 103 9.28 9.56 8.88
N GLN A 104 8.30 8.67 8.85
CA GLN A 104 7.23 8.56 9.85
C GLN A 104 7.64 7.77 11.10
N GLY A 105 8.92 7.41 11.21
CA GLY A 105 9.47 6.58 12.28
C GLY A 105 8.98 5.14 12.20
N LYS A 106 8.93 4.55 11.00
CA LYS A 106 8.72 3.11 10.84
C LYS A 106 10.08 2.42 10.71
N SER A 107 10.26 1.33 11.46
CA SER A 107 11.43 0.47 11.32
C SER A 107 11.51 -0.12 9.91
N ARG A 108 12.71 -0.55 9.50
CA ARG A 108 12.89 -1.34 8.27
C ARG A 108 11.94 -2.53 8.22
N ARG A 109 11.83 -3.30 9.31
CA ARG A 109 10.95 -4.47 9.41
C ARG A 109 9.48 -4.12 9.17
N ALA A 110 8.99 -3.06 9.80
CA ALA A 110 7.61 -2.60 9.61
C ALA A 110 7.38 -2.07 8.18
N THR A 111 8.39 -1.46 7.58
CA THR A 111 8.33 -0.96 6.20
C THR A 111 8.28 -2.10 5.19
N LEU A 112 9.12 -3.12 5.32
CA LEU A 112 9.07 -4.34 4.49
C LEU A 112 7.71 -5.03 4.60
N ALA A 113 7.18 -5.19 5.81
CA ALA A 113 5.84 -5.77 6.01
C ALA A 113 4.74 -4.93 5.33
N HIS A 114 4.86 -3.60 5.35
CA HIS A 114 3.91 -2.73 4.65
C HIS A 114 3.97 -2.91 3.12
N LEU A 115 5.17 -3.02 2.55
CA LEU A 115 5.37 -3.24 1.11
C LEU A 115 4.87 -4.61 0.67
N ALA A 116 5.13 -5.65 1.45
CA ALA A 116 4.58 -6.99 1.22
C ALA A 116 3.03 -6.96 1.24
N GLY A 117 2.41 -6.23 2.17
CA GLY A 117 0.96 -6.02 2.18
C GLY A 117 0.41 -5.22 0.98
N LYS A 118 1.27 -4.52 0.25
CA LYS A 118 0.96 -3.89 -1.04
C LYS A 118 1.22 -4.84 -2.22
N GLY A 119 1.81 -6.00 -1.97
CA GLY A 119 2.15 -7.01 -2.99
C GLY A 119 3.44 -6.69 -3.75
N VAL A 120 4.31 -5.85 -3.17
CA VAL A 120 5.69 -5.71 -3.67
C VAL A 120 6.45 -6.99 -3.37
N ASP A 121 7.20 -7.49 -4.34
CA ASP A 121 8.08 -8.65 -4.16
C ASP A 121 9.06 -8.47 -2.98
N ALA A 122 9.24 -9.53 -2.20
CA ALA A 122 10.04 -9.47 -0.98
C ALA A 122 11.53 -9.26 -1.27
N ALA A 123 12.07 -9.88 -2.33
CA ALA A 123 13.46 -9.73 -2.71
C ALA A 123 13.73 -8.32 -3.26
N LEU A 124 12.82 -7.79 -4.09
CA LEU A 124 12.85 -6.41 -4.56
C LEU A 124 12.83 -5.43 -3.37
N ALA A 125 11.90 -5.59 -2.44
CA ALA A 125 11.80 -4.73 -1.27
C ALA A 125 13.05 -4.82 -0.38
N ALA A 126 13.60 -6.02 -0.15
CA ALA A 126 14.81 -6.21 0.63
C ALA A 126 16.05 -5.57 -0.02
N ARG A 127 16.14 -5.61 -1.36
CA ARG A 127 17.20 -4.97 -2.14
C ARG A 127 17.12 -3.44 -2.09
N LEU A 128 15.91 -2.88 -2.18
CA LEU A 128 15.68 -1.44 -2.13
C LEU A 128 15.81 -0.85 -0.72
N LEU A 129 15.63 -1.68 0.31
CA LEU A 129 15.82 -1.31 1.70
C LEU A 129 16.91 -2.19 2.32
N PRO A 130 18.20 -1.92 2.06
CA PRO A 130 19.27 -2.62 2.76
C PRO A 130 19.17 -2.36 4.27
N ALA A 131 19.77 -3.25 5.07
CA ALA A 131 19.90 -2.99 6.50
C ALA A 131 20.89 -1.86 6.71
N ASP A 132 20.42 -0.73 7.24
CA ASP A 132 21.24 0.43 7.57
C ASP A 132 20.97 0.83 9.03
N PRO A 133 21.92 0.54 9.96
CA PRO A 133 21.79 0.92 11.36
C PRO A 133 21.59 2.42 11.57
N ALA A 134 22.15 3.28 10.70
CA ALA A 134 22.01 4.73 10.84
C ALA A 134 20.58 5.19 10.51
N SER A 135 20.02 4.73 9.38
CA SER A 135 18.63 4.98 9.04
C SER A 135 17.66 4.40 10.07
N ASP A 136 17.90 3.19 10.57
CA ASP A 136 17.03 2.56 11.58
C ASP A 136 17.08 3.32 12.92
N LEU A 137 18.26 3.82 13.32
CA LEU A 137 18.42 4.67 14.50
C LEU A 137 17.65 5.99 14.36
N ALA A 138 17.80 6.69 13.24
CA ALA A 138 17.06 7.92 12.98
C ALA A 138 15.53 7.68 12.98
N ALA A 139 15.07 6.58 12.38
CA ALA A 139 13.66 6.20 12.41
C ALA A 139 13.16 5.86 13.83
N ALA A 140 13.99 5.25 14.68
CA ALA A 140 13.68 5.00 16.08
C ALA A 140 13.52 6.31 16.87
N CYS A 141 14.43 7.28 16.67
CA CYS A 141 14.30 8.62 17.26
C CYS A 141 13.00 9.31 16.81
N ALA A 142 12.66 9.25 15.51
CA ALA A 142 11.41 9.81 14.99
C ALA A 142 10.17 9.13 15.59
N TYR A 143 10.23 7.80 15.82
CA TYR A 143 9.19 7.04 16.48
C TYR A 143 8.98 7.50 17.94
N LEU A 144 10.06 7.59 18.72
CA LEU A 144 10.05 8.03 20.12
C LEU A 144 9.50 9.45 20.26
N ARG A 145 9.98 10.38 19.42
CA ARG A 145 9.51 11.77 19.40
C ARG A 145 8.02 11.87 19.14
N ARG A 146 7.50 11.16 18.14
CA ARG A 146 6.06 11.14 17.83
C ARG A 146 5.23 10.59 18.99
N ARG A 147 5.78 9.63 19.76
CA ARG A 147 5.13 9.00 20.90
C ARG A 147 5.36 9.74 22.22
N ARG A 148 6.15 10.83 22.22
CA ARG A 148 6.59 11.57 23.42
C ARG A 148 7.20 10.65 24.49
N LEU A 149 8.00 9.68 24.05
CA LEU A 149 8.78 8.79 24.91
C LEU A 149 10.20 9.34 25.08
N PRO A 150 10.94 8.93 26.13
CA PRO A 150 12.36 9.27 26.26
C PRO A 150 13.13 8.99 24.97
N PRO A 151 14.10 9.83 24.58
CA PRO A 151 14.55 11.04 25.30
C PRO A 151 13.66 12.30 25.08
N PHE A 152 12.58 12.23 24.30
CA PHE A 152 11.79 13.40 23.88
C PHE A 152 10.59 13.73 24.79
N GLY A 153 10.38 12.95 25.84
CA GLY A 153 9.23 13.10 26.72
C GLY A 153 9.34 12.21 27.94
N PRO A 154 8.38 12.34 28.88
CA PRO A 154 8.43 11.60 30.13
C PRO A 154 8.15 10.11 29.91
N GLY A 155 8.66 9.28 30.81
CA GLY A 155 8.40 7.84 30.83
C GLY A 155 9.61 7.03 31.27
N GLY A 156 9.40 5.75 31.51
CA GLY A 156 10.48 4.81 31.85
C GLY A 156 11.11 4.18 30.61
N ARG A 157 12.40 3.81 30.74
CA ARG A 157 13.17 3.11 29.71
C ARG A 157 12.45 1.84 29.21
N ASP A 158 11.96 1.00 30.12
CA ASP A 158 11.30 -0.27 29.79
C ASP A 158 10.05 -0.08 28.94
N ARG A 159 9.25 0.95 29.25
CA ARG A 159 8.07 1.31 28.46
C ARG A 159 8.46 1.71 27.04
N ALA A 160 9.55 2.47 26.89
CA ALA A 160 10.04 2.91 25.59
C ALA A 160 10.60 1.73 24.78
N LEU A 161 11.40 0.87 25.40
CA LEU A 161 11.91 -0.38 24.80
C LEU A 161 10.76 -1.27 24.31
N ALA A 162 9.75 -1.52 25.15
CA ALA A 162 8.58 -2.31 24.77
C ALA A 162 7.80 -1.67 23.61
N SER A 163 7.70 -0.34 23.58
CA SER A 163 7.05 0.40 22.49
C SER A 163 7.82 0.30 21.16
N LEU A 164 9.15 0.37 21.21
CA LEU A 164 10.05 0.22 20.05
C LEU A 164 10.03 -1.22 19.52
N ALA A 165 10.06 -2.23 20.40
CA ALA A 165 9.96 -3.63 20.01
C ALA A 165 8.66 -3.92 19.23
N ARG A 166 7.51 -3.40 19.71
CA ARG A 166 6.23 -3.46 18.97
C ARG A 166 6.25 -2.65 17.66
N GLY A 167 7.04 -1.58 17.60
CA GLY A 167 7.32 -0.82 16.38
C GLY A 167 8.25 -1.54 15.39
N GLY A 168 8.86 -2.64 15.83
CA GLY A 168 9.69 -3.53 15.02
C GLY A 168 11.16 -3.17 14.93
N PHE A 169 11.65 -2.30 15.82
CA PHE A 169 13.06 -2.01 15.97
C PHE A 169 13.80 -3.16 16.66
N SER A 170 15.07 -3.38 16.31
CA SER A 170 15.93 -4.32 17.04
C SER A 170 16.23 -3.77 18.43
N ARG A 171 16.64 -4.66 19.34
CA ARG A 171 17.02 -4.27 20.70
C ARG A 171 18.19 -3.29 20.71
N ASP A 172 19.24 -3.57 19.94
CA ASP A 172 20.42 -2.70 19.80
C ASP A 172 20.03 -1.27 19.39
N VAL A 173 19.25 -1.12 18.30
CA VAL A 173 18.79 0.19 17.83
C VAL A 173 17.94 0.89 18.89
N ALA A 174 17.09 0.14 19.59
CA ALA A 174 16.21 0.68 20.61
C ALA A 174 16.98 1.20 21.84
N GLU A 175 17.98 0.46 22.32
CA GLU A 175 18.85 0.87 23.42
C GLU A 175 19.65 2.11 23.02
N ARG A 176 20.31 2.07 21.85
CA ARG A 176 21.06 3.22 21.31
C ARG A 176 20.21 4.48 21.18
N ALA A 177 18.96 4.36 20.69
CA ALA A 177 18.07 5.51 20.55
C ALA A 177 17.68 6.13 21.91
N LEU A 178 17.64 5.33 22.98
CA LEU A 178 17.31 5.77 24.33
C LEU A 178 18.52 6.31 25.09
N ASP A 179 19.72 5.89 24.71
CA ASP A 179 20.99 6.35 25.31
C ASP A 179 21.47 7.68 24.71
N LEU A 180 20.86 8.13 23.60
CA LEU A 180 21.13 9.43 23.02
C LEU A 180 20.62 10.55 23.93
N GLU A 181 21.44 11.58 24.08
CA GLU A 181 20.99 12.87 24.57
C GLU A 181 19.90 13.42 23.64
N GLN A 182 18.92 14.13 24.23
CA GLN A 182 17.78 14.65 23.48
C GLN A 182 18.22 15.51 22.28
N ALA A 183 19.23 16.37 22.43
CA ALA A 183 19.73 17.24 21.35
C ALA A 183 20.28 16.42 20.16
N HIS A 184 21.07 15.38 20.42
CA HIS A 184 21.58 14.48 19.37
C HIS A 184 20.44 13.70 18.68
N ALA A 185 19.48 13.22 19.47
CA ALA A 185 18.30 12.53 18.93
C ALA A 185 17.44 13.47 18.06
N GLU A 186 17.33 14.75 18.44
CA GLU A 186 16.64 15.78 17.64
C GLU A 186 17.35 16.05 16.30
N ALA A 187 18.69 16.13 16.31
CA ALA A 187 19.47 16.30 15.08
C ALA A 187 19.25 15.15 14.08
N LEU A 188 19.18 13.90 14.56
CA LEU A 188 18.87 12.74 13.71
C LEU A 188 17.47 12.80 13.12
N VAL A 189 16.47 13.22 13.91
CA VAL A 189 15.09 13.38 13.41
C VAL A 189 15.03 14.47 12.34
N GLU A 190 15.77 15.55 12.51
CA GLU A 190 15.79 16.65 11.57
C GLU A 190 16.53 16.28 10.27
N ALA A 191 17.67 15.59 10.35
CA ALA A 191 18.35 15.03 9.19
C ALA A 191 17.42 14.09 8.40
N LEU A 192 16.65 13.24 9.10
CA LEU A 192 15.71 12.31 8.47
C LEU A 192 14.58 13.02 7.71
N ARG A 193 14.18 14.23 8.12
CA ARG A 193 13.14 15.00 7.41
C ARG A 193 13.64 15.66 6.14
N ARG A 194 14.92 16.01 6.11
CA ARG A 194 15.56 16.72 5.00
C ARG A 194 15.91 15.80 3.82
N GLY A 195 16.07 14.49 4.07
CA GLY A 195 16.22 13.44 3.05
C GLY A 195 14.89 12.83 2.59
#